data_AF-A0A139DNJ3-F1
#
_entry.id   AF-A0A139DNJ3-F1
#
_cell.length_a   1.000
_cell.length_b   1.000
_cell.length_c   1.000
_cell.angle_alpha   90.00
_cell.angle_beta   90.00
_cell.angle_gamma   90.00
#
_symmetry.space_group_name_H-M   'P 1'
#
loop_
_entity.id
_entity.type
_entity.pdbx_description
1 polymer ?
#
loop_
_entity_poly.entity_id
_entity_poly.type
_entity_poly.pdbx_seq_one_letter_code
_entity_poly.pdbx_strand_id
1 'polypeptide(L)'
;MTDAPTPIAIYTPDGPNLYRITFDPQAAQDAHAQGCETITDHSMTDLLLEMAPRPASEYMDAQTWQALAPALKEAAEQLISETNPVHAPVGLGLPPVSPDFPAPLLPDRMDTLARVFDARTDAETWVDLQELAFARQAGREVNVEILSDDARGSSWDTVYDESTDDLHEQQADLQAAWTENPRIAAIRDLEVRELYYALDTHPETELDSAMAPG
;
A
#
# COMPACT_ATOMS: atom_id res chain seq x y z
N MET A 1 14.97 7.84 -28.74
CA MET A 1 14.13 6.98 -27.88
C MET A 1 15.09 6.03 -27.20
N THR A 2 15.44 6.30 -25.95
CA THR A 2 16.14 5.31 -25.11
C THR A 2 15.09 4.32 -24.66
N ASP A 3 15.24 3.05 -25.04
CA ASP A 3 14.38 1.99 -24.52
C ASP A 3 14.45 2.05 -22.98
N ALA A 4 13.29 2.06 -22.33
CA ALA A 4 13.24 1.96 -20.88
C ALA A 4 13.92 0.65 -20.47
N PRO A 5 14.73 0.65 -19.39
CA PRO A 5 15.39 -0.58 -18.96
C PRO A 5 14.33 -1.64 -18.65
N THR A 6 14.56 -2.87 -19.11
CA THR A 6 13.65 -4.01 -18.87
C THR A 6 14.00 -4.66 -17.54
N PRO A 7 13.03 -4.88 -16.64
CA PRO A 7 13.31 -5.58 -15.39
C PRO A 7 13.65 -7.04 -15.65
N ILE A 8 14.52 -7.56 -14.79
CA ILE A 8 14.96 -8.95 -14.80
C ILE A 8 14.50 -9.57 -13.49
N ALA A 9 13.59 -10.53 -13.58
CA ALA A 9 13.16 -11.36 -12.47
C ALA A 9 14.14 -12.52 -12.30
N ILE A 10 14.60 -12.75 -11.07
CA ILE A 10 15.55 -13.78 -10.72
C ILE A 10 14.86 -14.75 -9.76
N TYR A 11 14.86 -16.03 -10.09
CA TYR A 11 14.24 -17.10 -9.31
C TYR A 11 15.28 -17.99 -8.64
N THR A 12 14.95 -18.51 -7.47
CA THR A 12 15.85 -19.40 -6.73
C THR A 12 16.20 -20.66 -7.52
N PRO A 13 17.40 -21.26 -7.34
CA PRO A 13 17.78 -22.50 -8.02
C PRO A 13 16.88 -23.69 -7.67
N ASP A 14 16.32 -23.69 -6.45
CA ASP A 14 15.61 -24.83 -5.87
C ASP A 14 14.08 -24.81 -6.15
N GLY A 15 13.57 -23.84 -6.90
CA GLY A 15 12.14 -23.75 -7.21
C GLY A 15 11.70 -22.38 -7.75
N PRO A 16 10.41 -22.24 -8.11
CA PRO A 16 9.86 -21.06 -8.78
C PRO A 16 9.64 -19.87 -7.82
N ASN A 17 10.50 -19.70 -6.82
CA ASN A 17 10.38 -18.59 -5.88
C ASN A 17 11.12 -17.38 -6.43
N LEU A 18 10.39 -16.30 -6.69
CA LEU A 18 10.97 -15.00 -7.02
C LEU A 18 11.90 -14.58 -5.87
N TYR A 19 13.17 -14.36 -6.21
CA TYR A 19 14.23 -13.97 -5.28
C TYR A 19 14.54 -12.48 -5.37
N ARG A 20 14.64 -11.94 -6.60
CA ARG A 20 15.04 -10.55 -6.82
C ARG A 20 14.50 -10.03 -8.15
N ILE A 21 14.17 -8.75 -8.18
CA ILE A 21 13.98 -7.99 -9.42
C ILE A 21 15.11 -6.96 -9.53
N THR A 22 15.70 -6.84 -10.72
CA THR A 22 16.79 -5.89 -10.95
C THR A 22 16.81 -5.39 -12.39
N PHE A 23 17.44 -4.23 -12.61
CA PHE A 23 17.79 -3.75 -13.95
C PHE A 23 19.27 -3.94 -14.28
N ASP A 24 20.08 -4.47 -13.35
CA ASP A 24 21.50 -4.70 -13.55
C ASP A 24 21.74 -6.03 -14.29
N PRO A 25 22.21 -6.00 -15.55
CA PRO A 25 22.48 -7.22 -16.29
C PRO A 25 23.63 -8.05 -15.67
N GLN A 26 24.56 -7.41 -14.95
CA GLN A 26 25.63 -8.13 -14.28
C GLN A 26 25.10 -8.94 -13.11
N ALA A 27 24.20 -8.36 -12.30
CA ALA A 27 23.54 -9.08 -11.21
C ALA A 27 22.75 -10.30 -11.72
N ALA A 28 22.10 -10.18 -12.89
CA ALA A 28 21.41 -11.30 -13.53
C ALA A 28 22.37 -12.39 -14.02
N GLN A 29 23.48 -12.00 -14.66
CA GLN A 29 24.51 -12.95 -15.11
C GLN A 29 25.15 -13.70 -13.93
N ASP A 30 25.45 -12.98 -12.84
CA ASP A 30 26.02 -13.56 -11.63
C ASP A 30 25.05 -14.54 -10.95
N ALA A 31 23.76 -14.22 -10.92
CA ALA A 31 22.72 -15.12 -10.41
C ALA A 31 22.56 -16.35 -11.30
N HIS A 32 22.57 -16.19 -12.62
CA HIS A 32 22.52 -17.31 -13.55
C HIS A 32 23.72 -18.25 -13.39
N ALA A 33 24.92 -17.71 -13.19
CA ALA A 33 26.12 -18.49 -12.89
C ALA A 33 26.03 -19.27 -11.57
N GLN A 34 25.16 -18.85 -10.65
CA GLN A 34 24.85 -19.55 -9.38
C GLN A 34 23.70 -20.56 -9.52
N GLY A 35 23.18 -20.77 -10.73
CA GLY A 35 22.09 -21.71 -11.01
C GLY A 35 20.69 -21.11 -10.87
N CYS A 36 20.55 -19.80 -10.71
CA CYS A 36 19.25 -19.14 -10.72
C CYS A 36 18.68 -19.06 -12.15
N GLU A 37 17.35 -19.10 -12.24
CA GLU A 37 16.63 -18.78 -13.47
C GLU A 37 16.41 -17.27 -13.56
N THR A 38 16.57 -16.71 -14.76
CA THR A 38 16.40 -15.28 -15.01
C THR A 38 15.39 -15.08 -16.13
N ILE A 39 14.33 -14.31 -15.87
CA ILE A 39 13.23 -14.06 -16.81
C ILE A 39 13.15 -12.55 -17.07
N THR A 40 13.11 -12.16 -18.34
CA THR A 40 13.12 -10.73 -18.76
C THR A 40 11.84 -10.29 -19.45
N ASP A 41 10.91 -11.22 -19.67
CA ASP A 41 9.67 -11.04 -20.43
C ASP A 41 8.40 -11.11 -19.58
N HIS A 42 8.53 -10.97 -18.25
CA HIS A 42 7.35 -10.82 -17.39
C HIS A 42 6.57 -9.56 -17.75
N SER A 43 5.24 -9.69 -17.79
CA SER A 43 4.38 -8.52 -17.75
C SER A 43 4.45 -7.85 -16.37
N MET A 44 4.16 -6.55 -16.30
CA MET A 44 4.13 -5.86 -15.01
C MET A 44 3.03 -6.40 -14.09
N THR A 45 1.92 -6.85 -14.67
CA THR A 45 0.83 -7.52 -13.94
C THR A 45 1.30 -8.83 -13.30
N ASP A 46 2.09 -9.64 -14.02
CA ASP A 46 2.65 -10.88 -13.46
C ASP A 46 3.59 -10.58 -12.29
N LEU A 47 4.50 -9.62 -12.45
CA LEU A 47 5.41 -9.21 -11.37
C LEU A 47 4.64 -8.68 -10.16
N LEU A 48 3.60 -7.86 -10.38
CA LEU A 48 2.75 -7.35 -9.31
C LEU A 48 2.08 -8.50 -8.54
N LEU A 49 1.48 -9.46 -9.24
CA LEU A 49 0.78 -10.59 -8.65
C LEU A 49 1.72 -11.59 -7.95
N GLU A 50 2.96 -11.72 -8.41
CA GLU A 50 3.96 -12.55 -7.76
C GLU A 50 4.53 -11.93 -6.47
N MET A 51 4.67 -10.60 -6.44
CA MET A 51 5.16 -9.88 -5.28
C MET A 51 4.08 -9.69 -4.22
N ALA A 52 2.90 -9.24 -4.63
CA ALA A 52 1.83 -8.89 -3.72
C ALA A 52 1.25 -10.15 -3.01
N PRO A 53 0.90 -10.05 -1.72
CA PRO A 53 0.88 -8.83 -0.90
C PRO A 53 2.15 -8.61 -0.08
N ARG A 54 3.25 -9.33 -0.34
CA ARG A 54 4.49 -9.18 0.42
C ARG A 54 5.13 -7.80 0.14
N PRO A 55 5.91 -7.25 1.09
CA PRO A 55 6.64 -6.01 0.87
C PRO A 55 7.56 -6.11 -0.36
N ALA A 56 7.50 -5.13 -1.26
CA ALA A 56 8.35 -5.12 -2.45
C ALA A 56 9.85 -5.03 -2.11
N SER A 57 10.19 -4.52 -0.92
CA SER A 57 11.55 -4.51 -0.39
C SER A 57 12.15 -5.90 -0.15
N GLU A 58 11.34 -6.97 -0.15
CA GLU A 58 11.84 -8.35 -0.17
C GLU A 58 12.49 -8.73 -1.51
N TYR A 59 12.13 -8.06 -2.60
CA TYR A 59 12.56 -8.42 -3.96
C TYR A 59 13.42 -7.36 -4.64
N MET A 60 13.34 -6.10 -4.20
CA MET A 60 14.01 -5.00 -4.89
C MET A 60 14.48 -3.90 -3.94
N ASP A 61 15.48 -3.16 -4.39
CA ASP A 61 15.96 -1.96 -3.69
C ASP A 61 15.14 -0.71 -4.09
N ALA A 62 15.39 0.40 -3.38
CA ALA A 62 14.67 1.66 -3.60
C ALA A 62 14.86 2.24 -5.01
N GLN A 63 16.03 2.03 -5.63
CA GLN A 63 16.31 2.50 -6.98
C GLN A 63 15.49 1.71 -8.01
N THR A 64 15.43 0.39 -7.83
CA THR A 64 14.65 -0.51 -8.67
C THR A 64 13.16 -0.23 -8.50
N TRP A 65 12.69 -0.02 -7.27
CA TRP A 65 11.32 0.41 -6.99
C TRP A 65 10.99 1.72 -7.72
N GLN A 66 11.82 2.75 -7.58
CA GLN A 66 11.57 4.05 -8.21
C GLN A 66 11.44 3.96 -9.75
N ALA A 67 12.17 3.03 -10.37
CA ALA A 67 12.07 2.80 -11.80
C ALA A 67 10.84 1.96 -12.20
N LEU A 68 10.37 1.05 -11.34
CA LEU A 68 9.22 0.16 -11.61
C LEU A 68 7.87 0.72 -11.18
N ALA A 69 7.84 1.54 -10.15
CA ALA A 69 6.61 2.02 -9.51
C ALA A 69 5.59 2.60 -10.50
N PRO A 70 5.97 3.42 -11.52
CA PRO A 70 5.01 3.91 -12.51
C PRO A 70 4.32 2.78 -13.29
N ALA A 71 5.09 1.78 -13.73
CA ALA A 71 4.58 0.68 -14.53
C ALA A 71 3.77 -0.33 -13.69
N LEU A 72 4.13 -0.49 -12.40
CA LEU A 72 3.35 -1.26 -11.43
C LEU A 72 2.02 -0.59 -11.09
N LYS A 73 2.00 0.75 -11.00
CA LYS A 73 0.77 1.53 -10.84
C LYS A 73 -0.18 1.30 -12.02
N GLU A 74 0.32 1.48 -13.24
CA GLU A 74 -0.48 1.23 -14.46
C GLU A 74 -1.03 -0.21 -14.51
N ALA A 75 -0.21 -1.19 -14.10
CA ALA A 75 -0.65 -2.59 -14.03
C ALA A 75 -1.73 -2.83 -12.96
N ALA A 76 -1.64 -2.16 -11.82
CA ALA A 76 -2.66 -2.22 -10.76
C ALA A 76 -3.99 -1.62 -11.23
N GLU A 77 -3.96 -0.42 -11.83
CA GLU A 77 -5.13 0.25 -12.41
C GLU A 77 -5.78 -0.62 -13.49
N GLN A 78 -4.97 -1.20 -14.37
CA GLN A 78 -5.46 -2.12 -15.41
C GLN A 78 -6.12 -3.35 -14.79
N LEU A 79 -5.49 -4.00 -13.81
CA LEU A 79 -6.01 -5.19 -13.15
C LEU A 79 -7.38 -4.92 -12.51
N ILE A 80 -7.54 -3.80 -11.81
CA ILE A 80 -8.81 -3.41 -11.21
C ILE A 80 -9.85 -3.12 -12.31
N SER A 81 -9.48 -2.39 -13.36
CA SER A 81 -10.41 -2.05 -14.46
C SER A 81 -10.93 -3.30 -15.21
N GLU A 82 -10.10 -4.33 -15.38
CA GLU A 82 -10.46 -5.56 -16.09
C GLU A 82 -11.28 -6.53 -15.23
N THR A 83 -11.05 -6.50 -13.91
CA THR A 83 -11.63 -7.48 -12.98
C THR A 83 -12.88 -6.99 -12.26
N ASN A 84 -13.24 -5.71 -12.39
CA ASN A 84 -14.40 -5.13 -11.74
C ASN A 84 -15.60 -5.07 -12.73
N PRO A 85 -16.45 -6.11 -12.82
CA PRO A 85 -17.64 -6.03 -13.65
C PRO A 85 -18.59 -4.98 -13.07
N VAL A 86 -19.34 -4.32 -13.96
CA VAL A 86 -20.34 -3.26 -13.69
C VAL A 86 -21.38 -3.61 -12.58
N HIS A 87 -21.40 -4.85 -12.09
CA HIS A 87 -22.33 -5.37 -11.10
C HIS A 87 -21.71 -6.26 -9.99
N ALA A 88 -20.37 -6.31 -9.82
CA ALA A 88 -19.81 -6.97 -8.64
C ALA A 88 -20.15 -6.13 -7.38
N PRO A 89 -20.53 -6.76 -6.26
CA PRO A 89 -20.49 -6.06 -4.99
C PRO A 89 -19.04 -5.65 -4.77
N VAL A 90 -18.77 -4.35 -4.81
CA VAL A 90 -17.45 -3.80 -4.52
C VAL A 90 -17.07 -4.34 -3.15
N GLY A 91 -16.09 -5.24 -3.11
CA GLY A 91 -15.52 -5.66 -1.83
C GLY A 91 -15.06 -4.41 -1.11
N LEU A 92 -15.30 -4.31 0.20
CA LEU A 92 -14.80 -3.18 0.97
C LEU A 92 -13.28 -3.13 0.75
N GLY A 93 -12.80 -2.14 -0.01
CA GLY A 93 -11.38 -1.85 -0.16
C GLY A 93 -10.81 -1.37 1.16
N LEU A 94 -9.50 -1.44 1.30
CA LEU A 94 -8.86 -0.72 2.40
C LEU A 94 -9.06 0.79 2.21
N PRO A 95 -9.08 1.57 3.31
CA PRO A 95 -9.17 3.01 3.20
C PRO A 95 -7.95 3.56 2.43
N PRO A 96 -8.09 4.70 1.74
CA PRO A 96 -6.99 5.30 1.00
C PRO A 96 -5.80 5.59 1.92
N VAL A 97 -4.60 5.53 1.36
CA VAL A 97 -3.34 5.72 2.09
C VAL A 97 -2.78 7.08 1.71
N SER A 98 -3.01 8.07 2.56
CA SER A 98 -2.60 9.45 2.28
C SER A 98 -1.08 9.60 2.19
N PRO A 99 -0.54 10.59 1.44
CA PRO A 99 0.91 10.80 1.34
C PRO A 99 1.58 11.08 2.69
N ASP A 100 0.83 11.69 3.61
CA ASP A 100 1.20 12.07 4.97
C ASP A 100 0.86 11.00 6.03
N PHE A 101 0.37 9.81 5.62
CA PHE A 101 -0.07 8.74 6.52
C PHE A 101 0.95 8.44 7.64
N PRO A 102 0.59 8.27 8.92
CA PRO A 102 1.58 8.19 9.99
C PRO A 102 2.56 7.02 9.86
N ALA A 103 3.85 7.28 10.08
CA ALA A 103 4.90 6.27 10.05
C ALA A 103 4.67 5.07 10.99
N PRO A 104 4.19 5.27 12.24
CA PRO A 104 3.93 4.16 13.16
C PRO A 104 2.82 3.20 12.70
N LEU A 105 1.89 3.66 11.85
CA LEU A 105 0.74 2.86 11.40
C LEU A 105 1.02 2.05 10.13
N LEU A 106 2.08 2.39 9.40
CA LEU A 106 2.40 1.75 8.11
C LEU A 106 2.58 0.22 8.22
N PRO A 107 3.28 -0.33 9.24
CA PRO A 107 3.39 -1.78 9.42
C PRO A 107 2.03 -2.45 9.65
N ASP A 108 1.16 -1.86 10.48
CA ASP A 108 -0.16 -2.39 10.79
C ASP A 108 -1.07 -2.44 9.55
N ARG A 109 -0.99 -1.40 8.70
CA ARG A 109 -1.70 -1.29 7.42
C ARG A 109 -1.22 -2.35 6.42
N MET A 110 0.10 -2.52 6.28
CA MET A 110 0.73 -3.55 5.46
C MET A 110 0.36 -4.98 5.92
N ASP A 111 0.43 -5.25 7.22
CA ASP A 111 0.08 -6.55 7.80
C ASP A 111 -1.40 -6.89 7.60
N THR A 112 -2.27 -5.89 7.69
CA THR A 112 -3.71 -6.05 7.47
C THR A 112 -3.99 -6.35 6.01
N LEU A 113 -3.41 -5.55 5.09
CA LEU A 113 -3.48 -5.80 3.65
C LEU A 113 -3.04 -7.22 3.31
N ALA A 114 -1.89 -7.68 3.83
CA ALA A 114 -1.39 -9.02 3.56
C ALA A 114 -2.34 -10.15 3.96
N ARG A 115 -3.18 -9.95 4.98
CA ARG A 115 -4.17 -10.94 5.43
C ARG A 115 -5.44 -10.95 4.59
N VAL A 116 -5.84 -9.81 4.04
CA VAL A 116 -7.12 -9.66 3.35
C VAL A 116 -6.99 -9.52 1.84
N PHE A 117 -5.78 -9.36 1.32
CA PHE A 117 -5.48 -8.97 -0.07
C PHE A 117 -6.36 -9.66 -1.10
N ASP A 118 -7.06 -8.84 -1.87
CA ASP A 118 -7.70 -9.22 -3.12
C ASP A 118 -7.15 -8.31 -4.22
N ALA A 119 -6.40 -8.87 -5.17
CA ALA A 119 -5.78 -8.10 -6.24
C ALA A 119 -6.79 -7.34 -7.11
N ARG A 120 -8.08 -7.73 -7.09
CA ARG A 120 -9.16 -7.04 -7.82
C ARG A 120 -9.59 -5.73 -7.18
N THR A 121 -9.25 -5.51 -5.91
CA THR A 121 -9.64 -4.30 -5.16
C THR A 121 -8.45 -3.59 -4.52
N ASP A 122 -7.36 -4.29 -4.21
CA ASP A 122 -6.31 -3.78 -3.33
C ASP A 122 -4.95 -3.62 -4.02
N ALA A 123 -4.86 -3.90 -5.33
CA ALA A 123 -3.60 -3.78 -6.06
C ALA A 123 -3.05 -2.35 -6.00
N GLU A 124 -3.90 -1.35 -6.19
CA GLU A 124 -3.51 0.07 -6.07
C GLU A 124 -3.08 0.40 -4.63
N THR A 125 -3.85 0.00 -3.62
CA THR A 125 -3.47 0.22 -2.21
C THR A 125 -2.13 -0.43 -1.86
N TRP A 126 -1.82 -1.60 -2.41
CA TRP A 126 -0.52 -2.23 -2.23
C TRP A 126 0.62 -1.37 -2.80
N VAL A 127 0.44 -0.83 -4.02
CA VAL A 127 1.41 0.07 -4.67
C VAL A 127 1.60 1.35 -3.85
N ASP A 128 0.51 1.96 -3.37
CA ASP A 128 0.54 3.16 -2.52
C ASP A 128 1.39 2.92 -1.27
N LEU A 129 1.15 1.82 -0.56
CA LEU A 129 1.88 1.48 0.66
C LEU A 129 3.36 1.18 0.41
N GLN A 130 3.69 0.54 -0.71
CA GLN A 130 5.09 0.30 -1.09
C GLN A 130 5.80 1.63 -1.34
N GLU A 131 5.16 2.56 -2.03
CA GLU A 131 5.73 3.88 -2.30
C GLU A 131 6.01 4.64 -1.00
N LEU A 132 5.07 4.64 -0.05
CA LEU A 132 5.30 5.23 1.28
C LEU A 132 6.46 4.56 2.01
N ALA A 133 6.53 3.22 1.99
CA ALA A 133 7.58 2.47 2.66
C ALA A 133 8.97 2.79 2.09
N PHE A 134 9.12 2.77 0.76
CA PHE A 134 10.37 3.08 0.10
C PHE A 134 10.77 4.55 0.25
N ALA A 135 9.81 5.48 0.19
CA ALA A 135 10.09 6.90 0.38
C ALA A 135 10.72 7.16 1.76
N ARG A 136 10.14 6.55 2.81
CA ARG A 136 10.66 6.65 4.19
C ARG A 136 12.01 5.99 4.37
N GLN A 137 12.16 4.77 3.87
CA GLN A 137 13.43 4.03 3.97
C GLN A 137 14.58 4.80 3.30
N ALA A 138 14.31 5.46 2.17
CA ALA A 138 15.29 6.25 1.43
C ALA A 138 15.43 7.70 1.94
N GLY A 139 14.62 8.14 2.91
CA GLY A 139 14.63 9.53 3.40
C GLY A 139 14.25 10.56 2.34
N ARG A 140 13.35 10.19 1.42
CA ARG A 140 12.83 11.06 0.35
C ARG A 140 11.35 11.37 0.54
N GLU A 141 10.86 12.37 -0.17
CA GLU A 141 9.43 12.64 -0.29
C GLU A 141 8.72 11.52 -1.04
N VAL A 142 7.44 11.32 -0.70
CA VAL A 142 6.54 10.39 -1.38
C VAL A 142 6.26 10.90 -2.79
N ASN A 143 6.40 10.05 -3.79
CA ASN A 143 6.05 10.39 -5.16
C ASN A 143 4.53 10.26 -5.35
N VAL A 144 3.82 11.38 -5.19
CA VAL A 144 2.35 11.47 -5.31
C VAL A 144 1.80 11.04 -6.67
N GLU A 145 2.63 10.99 -7.72
CA GLU A 145 2.22 10.51 -9.04
C GLU A 145 2.00 8.99 -9.06
N ILE A 146 2.72 8.26 -8.20
CA ILE A 146 2.57 6.80 -8.04
C ILE A 146 1.28 6.45 -7.30
N LEU A 147 0.82 7.35 -6.43
CA LEU A 147 -0.35 7.09 -5.61
C LEU A 147 -1.63 7.01 -6.46
N SER A 148 -2.56 6.17 -6.03
CA SER A 148 -3.95 6.14 -6.52
C SER A 148 -4.60 7.52 -6.41
N ASP A 149 -5.62 7.78 -7.23
CA ASP A 149 -6.29 9.09 -7.23
C ASP A 149 -6.97 9.38 -5.88
N ASP A 150 -7.54 8.36 -5.23
CA ASP A 150 -8.13 8.46 -3.89
C ASP A 150 -7.07 8.78 -2.83
N ALA A 151 -5.90 8.13 -2.89
CA ALA A 151 -4.77 8.41 -1.99
C ALA A 151 -4.22 9.81 -2.21
N ARG A 152 -3.96 10.21 -3.45
CA ARG A 152 -3.38 11.51 -3.82
C ARG A 152 -4.21 12.69 -3.32
N GLY A 153 -5.54 12.56 -3.34
CA GLY A 153 -6.47 13.60 -2.89
C GLY A 153 -6.68 13.65 -1.37
N SER A 154 -6.15 12.68 -0.62
CA SER A 154 -6.39 12.54 0.81
C SER A 154 -5.27 13.14 1.66
N SER A 155 -5.60 13.58 2.87
CA SER A 155 -4.64 13.93 3.92
C SER A 155 -5.07 13.25 5.21
N TRP A 156 -4.10 12.71 5.95
CA TRP A 156 -4.34 12.09 7.24
C TRP A 156 -5.04 13.04 8.21
N ASP A 157 -4.62 14.30 8.22
CA ASP A 157 -5.20 15.33 9.06
C ASP A 157 -6.68 15.54 8.73
N THR A 158 -7.07 15.48 7.45
CA THR A 158 -8.47 15.64 7.02
C THR A 158 -9.37 14.43 7.29
N VAL A 159 -8.79 13.24 7.52
CA VAL A 159 -9.58 12.04 7.91
C VAL A 159 -10.07 12.19 9.36
N TYR A 160 -9.40 12.99 10.18
CA TYR A 160 -9.69 13.12 11.61
C TYR A 160 -9.90 14.55 12.09
N ASP A 161 -9.97 15.56 11.21
CA ASP A 161 -10.37 16.96 11.53
C ASP A 161 -11.89 17.08 11.82
N GLU A 162 -12.51 15.97 12.21
CA GLU A 162 -13.84 15.93 12.83
C GLU A 162 -13.69 16.16 14.34
N SER A 163 -14.76 16.58 15.02
CA SER A 163 -14.65 16.81 16.46
C SER A 163 -14.28 15.51 17.19
N THR A 164 -13.59 15.59 18.33
CA THR A 164 -13.25 14.41 19.14
C THR A 164 -14.49 13.58 19.50
N ASP A 165 -15.66 14.23 19.63
CA ASP A 165 -16.95 13.57 19.84
C ASP A 165 -17.40 12.76 18.60
N ASP A 166 -17.23 13.29 17.39
CA ASP A 166 -17.53 12.58 16.13
C ASP A 166 -16.61 11.36 15.97
N LEU A 167 -15.34 11.49 16.32
CA LEU A 167 -14.38 10.38 16.33
C LEU A 167 -14.77 9.28 17.32
N HIS A 168 -15.25 9.64 18.51
CA HIS A 168 -15.77 8.67 19.47
C HIS A 168 -17.08 8.01 19.03
N GLU A 169 -17.95 8.73 18.31
CA GLU A 169 -19.18 8.15 17.73
C GLU A 169 -18.86 7.15 16.62
N GLN A 170 -17.98 7.51 15.68
CA GLN A 170 -17.47 6.59 14.66
C GLN A 170 -16.82 5.35 15.26
N GLN A 171 -16.04 5.51 16.33
CA GLN A 171 -15.44 4.41 17.07
C GLN A 171 -16.49 3.45 17.61
N ALA A 172 -17.55 3.98 18.24
CA ALA A 172 -18.60 3.18 18.84
C ALA A 172 -19.39 2.40 17.77
N ASP A 173 -19.67 3.01 16.63
CA ASP A 173 -20.33 2.36 15.49
C ASP A 173 -19.44 1.25 14.89
N LEU A 174 -18.15 1.56 14.69
CA LEU A 174 -17.11 0.61 14.31
C LEU A 174 -16.75 -0.39 15.41
N GLN A 175 -17.37 -0.36 16.59
CA GLN A 175 -17.27 -1.44 17.57
C GLN A 175 -18.59 -2.23 17.70
N ALA A 176 -19.73 -1.59 17.44
CA ALA A 176 -21.06 -2.22 17.47
C ALA A 176 -21.44 -3.03 16.22
N ALA A 177 -21.00 -2.63 15.02
CA ALA A 177 -21.25 -3.34 13.75
C ALA A 177 -20.68 -4.78 13.67
N TRP A 178 -21.50 -5.80 13.94
CA TRP A 178 -21.09 -7.20 13.79
C TRP A 178 -21.05 -7.64 12.31
N THR A 179 -20.05 -8.45 11.94
CA THR A 179 -19.96 -9.08 10.62
C THR A 179 -19.34 -10.47 10.72
N GLU A 180 -19.83 -11.41 9.91
CA GLU A 180 -19.21 -12.73 9.74
C GLU A 180 -18.10 -12.72 8.67
N ASN A 181 -17.95 -11.64 7.91
CA ASN A 181 -16.96 -11.54 6.86
C ASN A 181 -15.58 -11.19 7.47
N PRO A 182 -14.60 -12.11 7.40
CA PRO A 182 -13.29 -11.92 8.04
C PRO A 182 -12.50 -10.74 7.45
N ARG A 183 -12.71 -10.42 6.16
CA ARG A 183 -12.08 -9.25 5.53
C ARG A 183 -12.64 -7.95 6.11
N ILE A 184 -13.97 -7.83 6.18
CA ILE A 184 -14.61 -6.62 6.73
C ILE A 184 -14.21 -6.44 8.19
N ALA A 185 -14.16 -7.53 8.98
CA ALA A 185 -13.70 -7.47 10.37
C ALA A 185 -12.26 -6.95 10.48
N ALA A 186 -11.32 -7.46 9.66
CA ALA A 186 -9.92 -7.04 9.70
C ALA A 186 -9.72 -5.58 9.25
N ILE A 187 -10.45 -5.11 8.23
CA ILE A 187 -10.41 -3.71 7.79
C ILE A 187 -10.94 -2.79 8.90
N ARG A 188 -12.05 -3.17 9.53
CA ARG A 188 -12.64 -2.42 10.64
C ARG A 188 -11.74 -2.36 11.88
N ASP A 189 -11.11 -3.47 12.25
CA ASP A 189 -10.14 -3.51 13.36
C ASP A 189 -8.90 -2.65 13.08
N LEU A 190 -8.52 -2.49 11.82
CA LEU A 190 -7.49 -1.55 11.40
C LEU A 190 -7.97 -0.09 11.53
N GLU A 191 -9.14 0.25 10.99
CA GLU A 191 -9.72 1.60 11.10
C GLU A 191 -9.86 2.04 12.57
N VAL A 192 -10.28 1.14 13.46
CA VAL A 192 -10.36 1.41 14.90
C VAL A 192 -8.98 1.73 15.50
N ARG A 193 -7.92 1.01 15.11
CA ARG A 193 -6.55 1.29 15.59
C ARG A 193 -6.01 2.61 15.06
N GLU A 194 -6.29 2.93 13.80
CA GLU A 194 -5.94 4.19 13.16
C GLU A 194 -6.64 5.36 13.84
N LEU A 195 -7.91 5.20 14.18
CA LEU A 195 -8.70 6.15 14.95
C LEU A 195 -8.17 6.35 16.38
N TYR A 196 -7.77 5.28 17.07
CA TYR A 196 -7.09 5.40 18.37
C TYR A 196 -5.80 6.22 18.26
N TYR A 197 -4.99 5.97 17.22
CA TYR A 197 -3.77 6.74 17.02
C TYR A 197 -4.08 8.22 16.73
N ALA A 198 -5.10 8.50 15.91
CA ALA A 198 -5.54 9.86 15.65
C ALA A 198 -5.98 10.57 16.94
N LEU A 199 -6.77 9.91 17.80
CA LEU A 199 -7.19 10.44 19.10
C LEU A 199 -6.00 10.69 20.05
N ASP A 200 -5.04 9.77 20.11
CA ASP A 200 -3.85 9.87 20.98
C ASP A 200 -2.87 10.96 20.51
N THR A 201 -2.89 11.30 19.22
CA THR A 201 -1.98 12.27 18.59
C THR A 201 -2.66 13.57 18.20
N HIS A 202 -3.98 13.67 18.42
CA HIS A 202 -4.75 14.88 18.19
C HIS A 202 -4.18 15.99 19.08
N PRO A 203 -3.71 17.11 18.52
CA PRO A 203 -3.43 18.26 19.33
C PRO A 203 -4.75 18.65 19.97
N GLU A 204 -4.84 18.64 21.30
CA GLU A 204 -5.92 19.34 22.00
C GLU A 204 -5.90 20.78 21.48
N THR A 205 -6.69 21.10 20.45
CA THR A 205 -6.94 22.48 20.12
C THR A 205 -7.68 22.98 21.34
N GLU A 206 -7.03 23.91 22.06
CA GLU A 206 -7.55 24.62 23.22
C GLU A 206 -8.83 25.43 22.86
N LEU A 207 -9.87 24.78 22.36
CA LEU A 207 -11.18 25.36 22.12
C LEU A 207 -12.03 25.33 23.40
N ASP A 208 -11.69 24.46 24.37
CA ASP A 208 -12.38 24.41 25.66
C ASP A 208 -11.87 25.42 26.71
N SER A 209 -10.74 26.10 26.45
CA SER A 209 -10.23 27.14 27.35
C SER A 209 -10.76 28.56 27.05
N ALA A 210 -11.54 28.74 25.97
CA ALA A 210 -12.10 30.04 25.60
C ALA A 210 -13.48 30.35 26.23
N MET A 211 -14.04 29.46 27.05
CA MET A 211 -15.36 29.62 27.69
C MET A 211 -15.34 29.66 29.22
N ALA A 212 -14.28 30.18 29.83
CA ALA A 212 -14.37 30.64 31.22
C ALA A 212 -15.16 31.98 31.29
N PRO A 213 -16.24 32.08 32.09
CA PRO A 213 -17.14 33.23 32.10
C PRO A 213 -16.47 34.45 32.74
N GLY A 214 -16.57 35.60 32.07
CA GLY A 214 -16.33 36.92 32.67
C GLY A 214 -17.51 37.42 33.50
#